data_AF-A0A6J4MP45-F1
#
_entry.id   AF-A0A6J4MP45-F1
#
_cell.length_a   1.000
_cell.length_b   1.000
_cell.length_c   1.000
_cell.angle_alpha   90.00
_cell.angle_beta   90.00
_cell.angle_gamma   90.00
#
_symmetry.space_group_name_H-M   'P 1'
#
loop_
_entity.id
_entity.type
_entity.pdbx_description
1 polymer ?
#
loop_
_entity_poly.entity_id
_entity_poly.type
_entity_poly.pdbx_seq_one_letter_code
_entity_poly.pdbx_strand_id
1 'polypeptide(L)'
;MSALRFRGPVLPDGEPRDLYVADGKVSYEPVASAELVAEGWIVPGLVDAHCHIGLDAHGAVPDDVSEEQALTDRATGALLLRDCGSPADTSWVHDREDLPRLIRAGRHLARPRRYIRNYAHEIEPVDLPAFVAQEAERGDGWVKLVGDWIERKVGDLTPSWPRESLDQAMAVAHRRGVRVTAHVFGEQ
;
A
#
# COMPACT_ATOMS: atom_id res chain seq x y z
N MET A 1 -24.47 -10.51 -14.03
CA MET A 1 -25.07 -9.41 -13.25
C MET A 1 -25.73 -8.45 -14.24
N SER A 2 -26.81 -7.77 -13.86
CA SER A 2 -27.35 -6.69 -14.70
C SER A 2 -26.33 -5.54 -14.80
N ALA A 3 -26.29 -4.86 -15.94
CA ALA A 3 -25.51 -3.63 -16.05
C ALA A 3 -26.13 -2.54 -15.18
N LEU A 4 -25.29 -1.71 -14.57
CA LEU A 4 -25.72 -0.62 -13.70
C LEU A 4 -25.46 0.72 -14.39
N ARG A 5 -26.33 1.70 -14.14
CA ARG A 5 -26.19 3.09 -14.60
C ARG A 5 -26.24 4.02 -13.38
N PHE A 6 -25.31 4.95 -13.36
CA PHE A 6 -25.21 6.06 -12.40
C PHE A 6 -25.29 7.36 -13.16
N ARG A 7 -25.85 8.41 -12.55
CA ARG A 7 -25.98 9.73 -13.19
C ARG A 7 -25.54 10.86 -12.27
N GLY A 8 -24.81 11.82 -12.82
CA GLY A 8 -24.53 13.09 -12.16
C GLY A 8 -23.10 13.58 -12.40
N PRO A 9 -22.66 14.60 -11.66
CA PRO A 9 -21.31 15.17 -11.78
C PRO A 9 -20.23 14.11 -11.55
N VAL A 10 -19.36 13.87 -12.54
CA VAL A 10 -18.23 12.93 -12.40
C VAL A 10 -16.96 13.71 -12.07
N LEU A 11 -16.34 13.43 -10.92
CA LEU A 11 -15.05 14.03 -10.55
C LEU A 11 -13.88 13.40 -11.34
N PRO A 12 -12.80 14.18 -11.60
CA PRO A 12 -12.55 15.53 -11.09
C PRO A 12 -13.20 16.66 -11.92
N ASP A 13 -13.70 16.38 -13.12
CA ASP A 13 -14.22 17.40 -14.03
C ASP A 13 -15.47 18.10 -13.47
N GLY A 14 -16.31 17.37 -12.73
CA GLY A 14 -17.57 17.89 -12.17
C GLY A 14 -18.71 18.00 -13.19
N GLU A 15 -18.50 17.58 -14.43
CA GLU A 15 -19.51 17.62 -15.49
C GLU A 15 -20.54 16.48 -15.32
N PRO A 16 -21.85 16.75 -15.44
CA PRO A 16 -22.88 15.71 -15.39
C PRO A 16 -22.76 14.70 -16.54
N ARG A 17 -22.71 13.40 -16.22
CA ARG A 17 -22.67 12.30 -17.20
C ARG A 17 -23.50 11.10 -16.73
N ASP A 18 -23.86 10.22 -17.67
CA ASP A 18 -24.27 8.85 -17.37
C ASP A 18 -23.01 7.97 -17.35
N LEU A 19 -22.85 7.15 -16.31
CA LEU A 19 -21.73 6.21 -16.14
C LEU A 19 -22.29 4.80 -15.98
N TYR A 20 -21.69 3.85 -16.68
CA TYR A 20 -22.17 2.47 -16.72
C TYR A 20 -21.15 1.53 -16.08
N VAL A 21 -21.64 0.54 -15.35
CA VAL A 21 -20.82 -0.56 -14.82
C VAL A 21 -21.36 -1.87 -15.35
N ALA A 22 -20.52 -2.60 -16.09
CA ALA A 22 -20.83 -3.92 -16.62
C ALA A 22 -19.63 -4.84 -16.40
N ASP A 23 -19.86 -6.04 -15.85
CA ASP A 23 -18.82 -7.03 -15.54
C ASP A 23 -17.62 -6.45 -14.78
N GLY A 24 -17.89 -5.59 -13.79
CA GLY A 24 -16.88 -4.94 -12.96
C GLY A 24 -16.06 -3.85 -13.65
N LYS A 25 -16.43 -3.45 -14.87
CA LYS A 25 -15.75 -2.41 -15.65
C LYS A 25 -16.61 -1.18 -15.82
N VAL A 26 -15.97 -0.02 -15.72
CA VAL A 26 -16.59 1.28 -15.99
C VAL A 26 -16.60 1.53 -17.50
N SER A 27 -17.73 2.02 -18.01
CA SER A 27 -17.91 2.51 -19.38
C SER A 27 -18.59 3.88 -19.35
N TYR A 28 -18.14 4.77 -20.23
CA TYR A 28 -18.85 6.02 -20.54
C TYR A 28 -19.81 5.86 -21.73
N GLU A 29 -19.66 4.78 -22.51
CA GLU A 29 -20.58 4.44 -23.58
C GLU A 29 -21.83 3.73 -23.01
N PRO A 30 -23.03 4.01 -23.54
CA PRO A 30 -24.26 3.37 -23.10
C PRO A 30 -24.22 1.85 -23.18
N VAL A 31 -24.58 1.20 -22.08
CA VAL A 31 -24.75 -0.25 -22.02
C VAL A 31 -26.24 -0.59 -22.08
N ALA A 32 -26.63 -1.35 -23.11
CA ALA A 32 -27.99 -1.86 -23.22
C ALA A 32 -28.32 -2.70 -21.97
N SER A 33 -29.56 -2.61 -21.46
CA SER A 33 -30.04 -3.23 -20.20
C SER A 33 -29.53 -2.61 -18.89
N ALA A 34 -28.80 -1.50 -18.93
CA ALA A 34 -28.34 -0.86 -17.71
C ALA A 34 -29.47 -0.19 -16.91
N GLU A 35 -29.61 -0.56 -15.64
CA GLU A 35 -30.61 -0.01 -14.72
C GLU A 35 -30.05 1.22 -13.99
N LEU A 36 -30.83 2.31 -13.90
CA LEU A 36 -30.45 3.46 -13.09
C LEU A 36 -30.53 3.10 -11.60
N VAL A 37 -29.40 3.06 -10.92
CA VAL A 37 -29.33 2.67 -9.50
C VAL A 37 -29.14 3.85 -8.56
N ALA A 38 -28.53 4.95 -9.00
CA ALA A 38 -28.33 6.15 -8.18
C ALA A 38 -28.06 7.40 -9.02
N GLU A 39 -28.36 8.55 -8.42
CA GLU A 39 -28.05 9.88 -8.95
C GLU A 39 -27.30 10.71 -7.89
N GLY A 40 -26.25 11.43 -8.29
CA GLY A 40 -25.45 12.24 -7.37
C GLY A 40 -24.03 12.53 -7.88
N TRP A 41 -23.17 13.00 -6.96
CA TRP A 41 -21.74 13.15 -7.25
C TRP A 41 -21.08 11.78 -7.36
N ILE A 42 -20.38 11.54 -8.47
CA ILE A 42 -19.68 10.29 -8.75
C ILE A 42 -18.19 10.54 -8.58
N VAL A 43 -17.60 9.88 -7.59
CA VAL A 43 -16.19 10.00 -7.25
C VAL A 43 -15.51 8.66 -7.52
N PRO A 44 -14.34 8.62 -8.19
CA PRO A 44 -13.54 7.41 -8.24
C PRO A 44 -13.24 6.89 -6.84
N GLY A 45 -13.16 5.57 -6.68
CA GLY A 45 -12.67 4.97 -5.42
C GLY A 45 -11.33 5.59 -5.04
N LEU A 46 -11.21 6.02 -3.79
CA LEU A 46 -9.98 6.64 -3.30
C LEU A 46 -8.85 5.63 -3.28
N VAL A 47 -7.63 6.14 -3.44
CA VAL A 47 -6.41 5.35 -3.35
C VAL A 47 -5.64 5.82 -2.14
N ASP A 48 -5.43 4.92 -1.17
CA ASP A 48 -4.48 5.18 -0.09
C ASP A 48 -3.09 4.72 -0.54
N ALA A 49 -2.17 5.67 -0.68
CA ALA A 49 -0.81 5.38 -1.10
C ALA A 49 0.10 4.93 0.06
N HIS A 50 -0.34 5.01 1.31
CA HIS A 50 0.47 4.73 2.48
C HIS A 50 -0.37 4.37 3.72
N CYS A 51 -0.85 3.13 3.75
CA CYS A 51 -1.46 2.54 4.95
C CYS A 51 -0.62 1.38 5.50
N HIS A 52 -1.10 0.74 6.55
CA HIS A 52 -0.47 -0.43 7.19
C HIS A 52 -1.53 -1.41 7.72
N ILE A 53 -2.12 -2.22 6.84
CA ILE A 53 -3.03 -3.30 7.26
C ILE A 53 -2.24 -4.38 8.00
N GLY A 54 -2.81 -4.91 9.08
CA GLY A 54 -2.14 -5.93 9.90
C GLY A 54 -1.08 -5.37 10.84
N LEU A 55 -1.10 -4.06 11.12
CA LEU A 55 -0.16 -3.40 12.01
C LEU A 55 -0.89 -2.50 13.03
N ASP A 56 -0.43 -2.52 14.28
CA ASP A 56 -0.78 -1.55 15.32
C ASP A 56 0.47 -1.03 16.04
N ALA A 57 0.27 -0.26 17.12
CA ALA A 57 1.34 0.32 17.93
C ALA A 57 2.29 -0.71 18.57
N HIS A 58 1.93 -2.00 18.60
CA HIS A 58 2.68 -3.09 19.19
C HIS A 58 3.26 -4.06 18.16
N GLY A 59 2.85 -3.99 16.90
CA GLY A 59 3.38 -4.80 15.81
C GLY A 59 2.28 -5.47 15.01
N ALA A 60 2.47 -6.75 14.66
CA ALA A 60 1.48 -7.51 13.91
C ALA A 60 0.21 -7.71 14.73
N VAL A 61 -0.94 -7.52 14.10
CA VAL A 61 -2.25 -7.85 14.68
C VAL A 61 -2.81 -9.14 14.07
N PRO A 62 -3.80 -9.80 14.71
CA PRO A 62 -4.45 -10.97 14.13
C PRO A 62 -5.32 -10.62 12.90
N ASP A 63 -5.76 -11.65 12.18
CA ASP A 63 -6.48 -11.48 10.91
C ASP A 63 -7.83 -10.79 11.06
N ASP A 64 -8.56 -11.01 12.15
CA ASP A 64 -9.84 -10.35 12.42
C ASP A 64 -9.68 -8.82 12.60
N VAL A 65 -8.61 -8.40 13.26
CA VAL A 65 -8.26 -6.97 13.38
C VAL A 65 -7.81 -6.40 12.03
N SER A 66 -7.02 -7.16 11.27
CA SER A 66 -6.60 -6.77 9.91
C SER A 66 -7.79 -6.61 8.96
N GLU A 67 -8.80 -7.49 9.10
CA GLU A 67 -10.07 -7.42 8.38
C GLU A 67 -10.82 -6.14 8.73
N GLU A 68 -10.95 -5.83 10.02
CA GLU A 68 -11.62 -4.61 10.47
C GLU A 68 -10.93 -3.34 9.96
N GLN A 69 -9.59 -3.31 9.96
CA GLN A 69 -8.81 -2.20 9.37
C GLN A 69 -9.15 -2.02 7.88
N ALA A 70 -9.11 -3.11 7.09
CA ALA A 70 -9.41 -3.06 5.66
C ALA A 70 -10.87 -2.66 5.36
N LEU A 71 -11.82 -3.14 6.17
CA LEU A 71 -13.23 -2.75 6.08
C LEU A 71 -13.44 -1.28 6.43
N THR A 72 -12.69 -0.76 7.40
CA THR A 72 -12.72 0.66 7.80
C THR A 72 -12.23 1.53 6.66
N ASP A 73 -11.09 1.21 6.04
CA ASP A 73 -10.59 1.93 4.87
C ASP A 73 -11.62 1.91 3.72
N ARG A 74 -12.19 0.74 3.42
CA ARG A 74 -13.26 0.60 2.42
C ARG A 74 -14.46 1.50 2.71
N ALA A 75 -14.91 1.54 3.95
CA ALA A 75 -16.07 2.32 4.38
C ALA A 75 -15.85 3.84 4.24
N THR A 76 -14.59 4.29 4.27
CA THR A 76 -14.22 5.69 3.98
C THR A 76 -14.09 6.00 2.48
N GLY A 77 -14.23 4.98 1.63
CA GLY A 77 -14.15 5.10 0.17
C GLY A 77 -12.78 4.76 -0.42
N ALA A 78 -11.81 4.31 0.39
CA ALA A 78 -10.52 3.84 -0.11
C ALA A 78 -10.64 2.40 -0.63
N LEU A 79 -10.58 2.24 -1.95
CA LEU A 79 -10.83 0.96 -2.64
C LEU A 79 -9.55 0.31 -3.19
N LEU A 80 -8.44 1.06 -3.20
CA LEU A 80 -7.11 0.56 -3.50
C LEU A 80 -6.14 1.06 -2.44
N LEU A 81 -5.46 0.14 -1.77
CA LEU A 81 -4.56 0.42 -0.67
C LEU A 81 -3.16 -0.05 -1.03
N ARG A 82 -2.16 0.81 -0.85
CA ARG A 82 -0.76 0.40 -0.82
C ARG A 82 -0.29 0.31 0.63
N ASP A 83 -0.28 -0.91 1.15
CA ASP A 83 0.35 -1.23 2.43
C ASP A 83 1.85 -1.02 2.29
N CYS A 84 2.33 0.02 2.96
CA CYS A 84 3.70 0.48 2.91
C CYS A 84 4.59 -0.24 3.92
N GLY A 85 4.21 -1.42 4.40
CA GLY A 85 5.04 -2.32 5.18
C GLY A 85 4.28 -2.88 6.36
N SER A 86 4.18 -4.20 6.48
CA SER A 86 3.48 -4.86 7.58
C SER A 86 4.28 -6.05 8.13
N PRO A 87 4.36 -6.21 9.47
CA PRO A 87 4.93 -7.41 10.07
C PRO A 87 4.00 -8.63 9.96
N ALA A 88 2.70 -8.44 9.71
CA ALA A 88 1.73 -9.51 9.47
C ALA A 88 1.79 -10.03 8.02
N ASP A 89 1.22 -11.20 7.77
CA ASP A 89 0.95 -11.67 6.40
C ASP A 89 -0.50 -11.37 6.03
N THR A 90 -0.69 -10.35 5.20
CA THR A 90 -1.99 -9.88 4.73
C THR A 90 -2.33 -10.38 3.32
N SER A 91 -1.63 -11.42 2.83
CA SER A 91 -1.88 -11.99 1.49
C SER A 91 -3.31 -12.52 1.31
N TRP A 92 -3.93 -13.02 2.38
CA TRP A 92 -5.29 -13.56 2.38
C TRP A 92 -6.36 -12.52 2.00
N VAL A 93 -6.06 -11.22 2.11
CA VAL A 93 -6.96 -10.13 1.68
C VAL A 93 -7.30 -10.25 0.19
N HIS A 94 -6.38 -10.78 -0.63
CA HIS A 94 -6.59 -10.97 -2.06
C HIS A 94 -7.68 -11.99 -2.41
N ASP A 95 -8.00 -12.89 -1.48
CA ASP A 95 -9.02 -13.93 -1.67
C ASP A 95 -10.44 -13.46 -1.32
N ARG A 96 -10.60 -12.17 -0.93
CA ARG A 96 -11.86 -11.59 -0.46
C ARG A 96 -12.31 -10.43 -1.35
N GLU A 97 -13.36 -10.66 -2.15
CA GLU A 97 -13.94 -9.63 -3.03
C GLU A 97 -14.59 -8.45 -2.29
N ASP A 98 -14.94 -8.65 -1.02
CA ASP A 98 -15.49 -7.60 -0.19
C ASP A 98 -14.40 -6.71 0.45
N LEU A 99 -13.11 -7.01 0.33
CA LEU A 99 -12.06 -6.14 0.85
C LEU A 99 -11.51 -5.20 -0.24
N PRO A 100 -10.88 -4.06 0.12
CA PRO A 100 -10.15 -3.24 -0.82
C PRO A 100 -9.08 -4.02 -1.56
N ARG A 101 -8.75 -3.59 -2.78
CA ARG A 101 -7.56 -4.12 -3.45
C ARG A 101 -6.33 -3.70 -2.65
N LEU A 102 -5.46 -4.66 -2.34
CA LEU A 102 -4.24 -4.42 -1.59
C LEU A 102 -3.01 -4.47 -2.52
N ILE A 103 -2.01 -3.65 -2.25
CA ILE A 103 -0.67 -3.75 -2.84
C ILE A 103 0.31 -3.74 -1.67
N ARG A 104 0.97 -4.88 -1.41
CA ARG A 104 1.85 -5.04 -0.25
C ARG A 104 3.30 -4.68 -0.57
N ALA A 105 3.97 -3.96 0.33
CA ALA A 105 5.41 -3.67 0.25
C ALA A 105 6.29 -4.65 1.06
N GLY A 106 5.74 -5.79 1.48
CA GLY A 106 6.39 -6.73 2.39
C GLY A 106 6.47 -6.18 3.81
N ARG A 107 7.48 -6.61 4.57
CA ARG A 107 7.81 -6.07 5.89
C ARG A 107 8.85 -4.96 5.76
N HIS A 108 8.77 -3.95 6.64
CA HIS A 108 9.79 -2.91 6.76
C HIS A 108 11.19 -3.52 6.91
N LEU A 109 12.17 -2.96 6.20
CA LEU A 109 13.59 -3.23 6.44
C LEU A 109 14.22 -2.06 7.18
N ALA A 110 14.80 -2.32 8.35
CA ALA A 110 15.37 -1.29 9.22
C ALA A 110 16.69 -1.72 9.85
N ARG A 111 17.47 -0.75 10.31
CA ARG A 111 18.67 -1.02 11.13
C ARG A 111 18.28 -1.42 12.56
N PRO A 112 19.09 -2.26 13.23
CA PRO A 112 18.83 -2.65 14.60
C PRO A 112 18.71 -1.45 15.54
N ARG A 113 17.64 -1.43 16.35
CA ARG A 113 17.35 -0.36 17.32
C ARG A 113 17.24 1.05 16.72
N ARG A 114 17.04 1.17 15.41
CA ARG A 114 16.81 2.44 14.69
C ARG A 114 15.43 2.49 14.03
N TYR A 115 14.44 1.81 14.61
CA TYR A 115 13.05 1.95 14.19
C TYR A 115 12.10 1.54 15.31
N ILE A 116 10.79 1.58 15.03
CA ILE A 116 9.74 1.14 15.93
C ILE A 116 9.85 -0.37 16.16
N ARG A 117 9.80 -0.77 17.43
CA ARG A 117 9.92 -2.16 17.85
C ARG A 117 8.83 -3.01 17.19
N ASN A 118 9.19 -4.23 16.80
CA ASN A 118 8.31 -5.25 16.17
C ASN A 118 7.86 -4.95 14.73
N TYR A 119 8.12 -3.77 14.16
CA TYR A 119 7.64 -3.41 12.82
C TYR A 119 8.48 -4.04 11.71
N ALA A 120 9.81 -4.05 11.87
CA ALA A 120 10.75 -4.33 10.80
C ALA A 120 11.50 -5.66 10.97
N HIS A 121 12.06 -6.16 9.86
CA HIS A 121 13.30 -6.92 9.93
C HIS A 121 14.43 -5.96 10.32
N GLU A 122 15.03 -6.19 11.50
CA GLU A 122 16.20 -5.48 11.98
C GLU A 122 17.46 -6.17 11.47
N ILE A 123 18.17 -5.54 10.53
CA ILE A 123 19.25 -6.17 9.74
C ILE A 123 20.48 -5.28 9.61
N GLU A 124 21.66 -5.87 9.47
CA GLU A 124 22.88 -5.11 9.21
C GLU A 124 23.00 -4.71 7.72
N PRO A 125 23.77 -3.66 7.38
CA PRO A 125 23.84 -3.14 6.02
C PRO A 125 24.26 -4.16 4.95
N VAL A 126 25.08 -5.13 5.33
CA VAL A 126 25.54 -6.21 4.44
C VAL A 126 24.39 -7.14 4.01
N ASP A 127 23.36 -7.27 4.83
CA ASP A 127 22.23 -8.16 4.59
C ASP A 127 21.12 -7.48 3.77
N LEU A 128 21.16 -6.15 3.64
CA LEU A 128 20.11 -5.37 2.98
C LEU A 128 19.75 -5.87 1.58
N PRO A 129 20.71 -6.19 0.67
CA PRO A 129 20.36 -6.70 -0.65
C PRO A 129 19.63 -8.05 -0.61
N ALA A 130 19.99 -8.94 0.33
CA ALA A 130 19.34 -10.24 0.48
C ALA A 130 17.90 -10.10 1.00
N PHE A 131 17.68 -9.22 1.98
CA PHE A 131 16.34 -8.94 2.49
C PHE A 131 15.46 -8.20 1.47
N VAL A 132 16.01 -7.30 0.66
CA VAL A 132 15.27 -6.72 -0.48
C VAL A 132 14.85 -7.79 -1.47
N ALA A 133 15.70 -8.77 -1.75
CA ALA A 133 15.34 -9.91 -2.60
C ALA A 133 14.19 -10.74 -2.02
N GLN A 134 14.21 -11.00 -0.71
CA GLN A 134 13.15 -11.72 0.00
C GLN A 134 11.82 -10.96 -0.03
N GLU A 135 11.83 -9.68 0.34
CA GLU A 135 10.60 -8.89 0.39
C GLU A 135 10.04 -8.57 -1.00
N ALA A 136 10.89 -8.55 -2.04
CA ALA A 136 10.44 -8.48 -3.42
C ALA A 136 9.63 -9.71 -3.86
N GLU A 137 9.87 -10.89 -3.27
CA GLU A 137 9.09 -12.11 -3.52
C GLU A 137 7.78 -12.13 -2.70
N ARG A 138 7.82 -11.56 -1.49
CA ARG A 138 6.65 -11.50 -0.59
C ARG A 138 5.65 -10.42 -0.99
N GLY A 139 6.14 -9.26 -1.44
CA GLY A 139 5.33 -8.09 -1.78
C GLY A 139 4.71 -8.15 -3.18
N ASP A 140 3.80 -7.22 -3.45
CA ASP A 140 3.07 -7.11 -4.71
C ASP A 140 3.73 -6.05 -5.61
N GLY A 141 5.04 -6.20 -5.83
CA GLY A 141 5.84 -5.30 -6.66
C GLY A 141 6.44 -4.09 -5.93
N TRP A 142 6.47 -4.12 -4.58
CA TRP A 142 7.07 -3.08 -3.74
C TRP A 142 7.92 -3.66 -2.60
N VAL A 143 8.93 -2.90 -2.18
CA VAL A 143 9.70 -3.13 -0.93
C VAL A 143 9.76 -1.84 -0.12
N LYS A 144 9.64 -1.93 1.21
CA LYS A 144 9.75 -0.79 2.13
C LYS A 144 11.06 -0.74 2.88
N LEU A 145 11.78 0.37 2.72
CA LEU A 145 12.95 0.71 3.55
C LEU A 145 12.60 1.76 4.61
N VAL A 146 13.22 1.63 5.77
CA VAL A 146 13.38 2.74 6.73
C VAL A 146 14.66 3.48 6.35
N GLY A 147 14.53 4.57 5.59
CA GLY A 147 15.64 5.31 5.00
C GLY A 147 16.42 6.13 6.01
N ASP A 148 15.76 6.65 7.04
CA ASP A 148 16.35 7.34 8.18
C ASP A 148 15.62 6.99 9.48
N TRP A 149 16.26 7.31 10.60
CA TRP A 149 15.65 7.36 11.92
C TRP A 149 16.62 7.98 12.92
N ILE A 150 16.15 8.23 14.14
CA ILE A 150 16.94 8.79 15.23
C ILE A 150 18.21 7.96 15.46
N GLU A 151 19.36 8.62 15.36
CA GLU A 151 20.65 8.11 15.79
C GLU A 151 21.00 8.66 17.17
N ARG A 152 20.98 7.81 18.19
CA ARG A 152 21.11 8.22 19.61
C ARG A 152 22.38 9.01 19.93
N LYS A 153 23.48 8.79 19.20
CA LYS A 153 24.74 9.51 19.41
C LYS A 153 24.69 10.94 18.88
N VAL A 154 23.92 11.16 17.82
CA VAL A 154 23.72 12.47 17.19
C VAL A 154 22.55 13.21 17.86
N GLY A 155 21.56 12.47 18.33
CA GLY A 155 20.34 13.03 18.93
C GLY A 155 19.32 13.50 17.89
N ASP A 156 19.49 13.13 16.63
CA ASP A 156 18.65 13.56 15.50
C ASP A 156 18.50 12.43 14.46
N LEU A 157 17.68 12.66 13.43
CA LEU A 157 17.53 11.81 12.26
C LEU A 157 18.84 11.76 11.46
N THR A 158 19.30 10.55 11.13
CA THR A 158 20.39 10.36 10.17
C THR A 158 20.06 9.21 9.22
N PRO A 159 20.68 9.14 8.04
CA PRO A 159 20.51 8.00 7.14
C PRO A 159 20.75 6.66 7.84
N SER A 160 19.85 5.71 7.61
CA SER A 160 19.91 4.36 8.18
C SER A 160 20.98 3.50 7.51
N TRP A 161 21.22 3.74 6.22
CA TRP A 161 22.00 2.86 5.37
C TRP A 161 23.21 3.58 4.77
N PRO A 162 24.40 2.94 4.78
CA PRO A 162 25.51 3.35 3.95
C PRO A 162 25.12 3.37 2.47
N ARG A 163 25.66 4.31 1.70
CA ARG A 163 25.41 4.45 0.25
C ARG A 163 25.64 3.15 -0.51
N GLU A 164 26.76 2.46 -0.24
CA GLU A 164 27.11 1.21 -0.92
C GLU A 164 26.04 0.13 -0.75
N SER A 165 25.54 -0.06 0.49
CA SER A 165 24.47 -1.02 0.76
C SER A 165 23.17 -0.65 0.07
N LEU A 166 22.82 0.65 0.02
CA LEU A 166 21.65 1.12 -0.73
C LEU A 166 21.79 0.87 -2.23
N ASP A 167 22.93 1.18 -2.83
CA ASP A 167 23.17 0.99 -4.26
C ASP A 167 23.03 -0.49 -4.65
N GLN A 168 23.60 -1.39 -3.85
CA GLN A 168 23.46 -2.84 -4.04
C GLN A 168 22.01 -3.30 -3.88
N ALA A 169 21.30 -2.79 -2.89
CA ALA A 169 19.90 -3.11 -2.63
C ALA A 169 18.97 -2.61 -3.76
N MET A 170 19.19 -1.39 -4.28
CA MET A 170 18.42 -0.85 -5.40
C MET A 170 18.67 -1.66 -6.68
N ALA A 171 19.92 -2.08 -6.91
CA ALA A 171 20.25 -2.95 -8.03
C ALA A 171 19.51 -4.30 -7.94
N VAL A 172 19.35 -4.86 -6.74
CA VAL A 172 18.54 -6.07 -6.53
C VAL A 172 17.06 -5.81 -6.82
N ALA A 173 16.48 -4.75 -6.26
CA ALA A 173 15.08 -4.39 -6.48
C ALA A 173 14.76 -4.22 -7.97
N HIS A 174 15.59 -3.45 -8.69
CA HIS A 174 15.42 -3.21 -10.13
C HIS A 174 15.58 -4.49 -10.96
N ARG A 175 16.53 -5.38 -10.63
CA ARG A 175 16.65 -6.68 -11.32
C ARG A 175 15.42 -7.57 -11.12
N ARG A 176 14.72 -7.42 -10.00
CA ARG A 176 13.47 -8.13 -9.69
C ARG A 176 12.22 -7.41 -10.20
N GLY A 177 12.36 -6.24 -10.82
CA GLY A 177 11.24 -5.47 -11.36
C GLY A 177 10.33 -4.86 -10.30
N VAL A 178 10.77 -4.76 -9.04
CA VAL A 178 9.99 -4.18 -7.95
C VAL A 178 10.37 -2.73 -7.70
N ARG A 179 9.42 -1.94 -7.19
CA ARG A 179 9.63 -0.55 -6.77
C ARG A 179 10.05 -0.49 -5.31
N VAL A 180 10.76 0.57 -4.94
CA VAL A 180 11.16 0.80 -3.54
C VAL A 180 10.46 2.05 -3.02
N THR A 181 9.90 1.95 -1.81
CA THR A 181 9.42 3.08 -1.03
C THR A 181 10.28 3.21 0.22
N ALA A 182 10.58 4.44 0.62
CA ALA A 182 11.40 4.72 1.79
C ALA A 182 10.65 5.65 2.74
N HIS A 183 10.73 5.34 4.04
CA HIS A 183 10.48 6.31 5.08
C HIS A 183 11.69 7.25 5.19
N VAL A 184 11.49 8.55 4.98
CA VAL A 184 12.50 9.60 5.14
C VAL A 184 11.82 10.85 5.70
N PHE A 185 12.31 11.35 6.83
CA PHE A 185 11.89 12.64 7.40
C PHE A 185 12.99 13.70 7.34
N GLY A 186 14.25 13.28 7.38
CA GLY A 186 15.43 14.13 7.34
C GLY A 186 15.51 14.89 6.02
N GLU A 187 15.90 16.15 6.12
CA GLU A 187 16.04 17.06 4.97
C GLU A 187 17.40 16.93 4.27
N GLN A 188 18.34 16.17 4.86
CA GLN A 188 19.75 16.06 4.47
C GLN A 188 20.15 14.65 4.06
#